data_AF-A0A2E9REI6-F1
#
_entry.id   AF-A0A2E9REI6-F1
#
_cell.length_a   1.000
_cell.length_b   1.000
_cell.length_c   1.000
_cell.angle_alpha   90.00
_cell.angle_beta   90.00
_cell.angle_gamma   90.00
#
_symmetry.space_group_name_H-M   'P 1'
#
loop_
_entity.id
_entity.type
_entity.pdbx_description
1 polymer ?
#
loop_
_entity_poly.entity_id
_entity_poly.type
_entity_poly.pdbx_seq_one_letter_code
_entity_poly.pdbx_strand_id
1 'polypeptide(L)' 'MLIHDYRRILLHDPDLPEDLLPVHWPGTRARKRCAAIYRALQEAADRWTVSVCDDEPNLLKSPDKDYRQRFSDS' A
#
# COMPACT_ATOMS: atom_id res chain seq x y z
N MET A 1 -5.58 -6.70 -11.56
CA MET A 1 -5.48 -6.99 -10.11
C MET A 1 -4.83 -5.77 -9.49
N LEU A 2 -5.51 -5.02 -8.62
CA LEU A 2 -5.13 -3.63 -8.32
C LEU A 2 -3.67 -3.44 -7.84
N ILE A 3 -3.15 -4.37 -7.03
CA ILE A 3 -1.75 -4.39 -6.59
C ILE A 3 -0.78 -4.76 -7.72
N HIS A 4 -1.17 -5.68 -8.61
CA HIS A 4 -0.36 -6.04 -9.79
C HIS A 4 -0.27 -4.87 -10.78
N ASP A 5 -1.37 -4.14 -10.96
CA ASP A 5 -1.43 -2.96 -11.84
C ASP A 5 -0.59 -1.81 -11.26
N TYR A 6 -0.64 -1.60 -9.93
CA TYR A 6 0.22 -0.64 -9.24
C TYR A 6 1.71 -0.99 -9.35
N ARG A 7 2.07 -2.26 -9.15
CA ARG A 7 3.47 -2.72 -9.31
C ARG A 7 4.00 -2.47 -10.72
N ARG A 8 3.18 -2.63 -11.77
CA ARG A 8 3.59 -2.30 -13.14
C ARG A 8 3.88 -0.81 -13.32
N ILE A 9 3.13 0.07 -12.69
CA ILE A 9 3.37 1.52 -12.74
C ILE A 9 4.66 1.87 -11.99
N LEU A 10 4.87 1.30 -10.80
CA LEU A 10 6.12 1.47 -10.04
C LEU A 10 7.36 0.91 -10.77
N LEU A 11 7.23 -0.22 -11.46
CA LEU A 11 8.32 -0.78 -12.26
C LEU A 11 8.69 0.09 -13.47
N HIS A 12 7.79 0.97 -13.88
CA HIS A 12 8.04 1.98 -14.91
C HIS A 12 8.43 3.33 -14.31
N ASP A 13 8.39 3.48 -12.98
CA ASP A 13 8.76 4.72 -12.31
C ASP A 13 10.28 4.85 -12.30
N PRO A 14 10.85 5.83 -13.03
CA PRO A 14 12.29 5.97 -13.16
C PRO A 14 12.97 6.58 -11.92
N ASP A 15 12.25 6.73 -10.80
CA ASP A 15 12.71 7.40 -9.57
C ASP A 15 13.31 8.78 -9.88
N LEU A 16 12.66 9.49 -10.82
CA LEU A 16 13.05 10.83 -11.23
C LEU A 16 12.48 11.87 -10.25
N PRO A 17 13.22 12.96 -9.97
CA PRO A 17 12.67 14.16 -9.35
C PRO A 17 11.36 14.58 -10.01
N GLU A 18 10.40 15.08 -9.22
CA GLU A 18 9.06 15.43 -9.71
C GLU A 18 9.11 16.43 -10.87
N ASP A 19 10.09 17.33 -10.88
CA ASP A 19 10.35 18.32 -11.93
C ASP A 19 10.75 17.71 -13.29
N LEU A 20 11.20 16.46 -13.30
CA LEU A 20 11.61 15.72 -14.50
C LEU A 20 10.55 14.71 -14.95
N LEU A 21 9.45 14.57 -14.20
CA LEU A 21 8.36 13.69 -14.59
C LEU A 21 7.52 14.31 -15.72
N PRO A 22 6.99 13.50 -16.65
CA PRO A 22 6.03 13.98 -17.63
C PRO A 22 4.81 14.62 -16.94
N VAL A 23 4.26 15.69 -17.51
CA VAL A 23 3.09 16.47 -17.02
C VAL A 23 1.86 15.61 -16.63
N HIS A 24 1.75 14.39 -17.16
CA HIS A 24 0.66 13.46 -16.87
C HIS A 24 1.14 12.12 -16.31
N TRP A 25 2.24 12.10 -15.55
CA TRP A 25 2.75 10.88 -14.94
C TRP A 25 1.64 10.16 -14.13
N PRO A 26 1.28 8.91 -14.50
CA PRO A 26 0.18 8.21 -13.85
C PRO A 26 0.53 7.74 -12.43
N GLY A 27 1.81 7.73 -12.05
CA GLY A 27 2.31 7.22 -10.76
C GLY A 27 1.64 7.87 -9.57
N THR A 28 1.55 9.20 -9.53
CA THR A 28 0.94 9.94 -8.42
C THR A 28 -0.55 9.62 -8.26
N ARG A 29 -1.29 9.57 -9.36
CA ARG A 29 -2.73 9.22 -9.35
C ARG A 29 -2.96 7.76 -8.96
N ALA A 30 -2.11 6.85 -9.44
CA ALA A 30 -2.16 5.44 -9.10
C ALA A 30 -1.85 5.22 -7.62
N ARG A 31 -0.82 5.90 -7.08
CA ARG A 31 -0.45 5.86 -5.67
C ARG A 31 -1.57 6.36 -4.78
N LYS A 32 -2.18 7.52 -5.08
CA LYS A 32 -3.35 8.04 -4.34
C LYS A 32 -4.52 7.05 -4.32
N ARG A 33 -4.84 6.43 -5.45
CA ARG A 33 -5.91 5.43 -5.55
C ARG A 33 -5.58 4.18 -4.74
N CYS A 34 -4.35 3.69 -4.80
CA CYS A 34 -3.90 2.55 -3.99
C CYS A 34 -3.94 2.87 -2.50
N ALA A 35 -3.51 4.07 -2.09
CA ALA A 35 -3.58 4.53 -0.70
C ALA A 35 -5.01 4.56 -0.17
N ALA A 36 -5.98 5.02 -0.97
CA ALA A 36 -7.39 5.04 -0.59
C ALA A 36 -7.94 3.63 -0.39
N ILE A 37 -7.66 2.72 -1.32
CA ILE A 37 -8.14 1.33 -1.25
C ILE A 37 -7.46 0.56 -0.10
N TYR A 38 -6.16 0.76 0.08
CA TYR A 38 -5.40 0.16 1.17
C TYR A 38 -5.99 0.57 2.53
N ARG A 39 -6.18 1.88 2.77
CA ARG A 39 -6.75 2.40 4.01
C ARG A 39 -8.17 1.85 4.27
N ALA A 40 -8.99 1.74 3.24
CA ALA A 40 -10.35 1.20 3.37
C ALA A 40 -10.37 -0.30 3.73
N LEU A 41 -9.39 -1.08 3.28
CA LEU A 41 -9.32 -2.52 3.51
C LEU A 41 -8.50 -2.90 4.75
N GLN A 42 -7.58 -2.04 5.18
CA GLN A 42 -6.58 -2.36 6.20
C GLN A 42 -7.21 -2.89 7.49
N GLU A 43 -8.21 -2.21 8.03
CA GLU A 43 -8.81 -2.61 9.31
C GLU A 43 -9.58 -3.93 9.22
N ALA A 44 -10.28 -4.17 8.11
CA ALA A 44 -11.00 -5.42 7.88
C ALA A 44 -10.03 -6.59 7.68
N ALA A 45 -8.94 -6.36 6.94
CA ALA A 45 -7.88 -7.35 6.75
C ALA A 45 -7.19 -7.68 8.08
N ASP A 46 -6.84 -6.67 8.89
CA ASP A 46 -6.21 -6.86 10.21
C ASP A 46 -7.08 -7.73 11.12
N ARG A 47 -8.38 -7.41 11.22
CA ARG A 47 -9.33 -8.21 12.03
C ARG A 47 -9.45 -9.64 11.54
N TRP A 48 -9.53 -9.84 10.22
CA TRP A 48 -9.61 -11.17 9.64
C TRP A 48 -8.35 -11.98 9.90
N THR A 49 -7.17 -11.36 9.76
CA THR A 49 -5.88 -12.01 10.05
C THR A 49 -5.78 -12.45 11.50
N VAL A 50 -6.22 -11.61 12.45
CA VAL A 50 -6.29 -12.01 13.87
C VAL A 50 -7.25 -13.19 14.04
N SER A 51 -8.46 -13.10 13.51
CA SER A 51 -9.48 -14.16 13.62
C SER A 51 -9.06 -15.51 13.03
N VAL A 52 -8.23 -15.53 11.99
CA VAL A 52 -7.79 -16.77 11.34
C VAL A 52 -6.56 -17.38 12.03
N CYS A 53 -5.78 -16.57 12.75
CA CYS A 53 -4.58 -17.00 13.45
C CYS A 53 -4.78 -17.16 14.97
N ASP A 54 -6.03 -17.21 15.44
CA ASP A 54 -6.37 -17.37 16.86
C ASP A 54 -5.80 -18.66 17.49
N ASP A 55 -5.56 -19.71 16.68
CA ASP A 55 -5.00 -20.99 17.15
C ASP A 55 -3.49 -20.92 17.46
N GLU A 56 -2.76 -19.95 16.91
CA GLU A 56 -1.33 -19.74 17.17
C GLU A 56 -1.01 -18.25 17.37
N PRO A 57 -1.44 -17.66 18.50
CA PRO A 57 -1.31 -16.22 18.77
C PRO A 57 0.16 -15.74 18.84
N ASN A 58 1.09 -16.66 19.08
CA ASN A 58 2.53 -16.47 19.08
C ASN A 58 3.14 -16.26 17.67
N LEU A 59 2.41 -16.54 16.59
CA LEU A 59 2.85 -16.25 15.22
C LEU A 59 2.56 -14.80 14.80
N LEU A 60 1.57 -14.15 15.41
CA LEU A 60 1.20 -12.78 15.09
C LEU A 60 2.08 -11.79 15.86
N LYS A 61 3.05 -11.20 15.17
CA LYS A 61 3.75 -10.02 15.67
C LYS A 61 2.86 -8.79 15.51
N SER A 62 2.88 -7.91 16.50
CA SER A 62 2.27 -6.59 16.35
C SER A 62 2.89 -5.86 15.16
N PRO A 63 2.08 -5.22 14.30
CA PRO A 63 2.60 -4.48 13.16
C PRO A 63 3.46 -3.31 13.62
N ASP A 64 4.54 -3.03 12.89
CA ASP A 64 5.39 -1.87 13.12
C ASP A 64 4.63 -0.55 12.86
N LYS A 65 5.11 0.57 13.39
CA LYS A 65 4.52 1.91 13.21
C LYS A 65 4.41 2.30 11.74
N ASP A 66 5.30 1.80 10.90
CA ASP A 66 5.32 2.06 9.45
C ASP A 66 4.18 1.34 8.71
N TYR A 67 3.63 0.27 9.29
CA TYR A 67 2.52 -0.47 8.69
C TYR A 67 1.31 0.44 8.43
N ARG A 68 0.93 1.23 9.44
CA ARG A 68 -0.20 2.16 9.35
C ARG A 68 0.13 3.40 8.52
N GLN A 69 1.41 3.64 8.21
CA GLN A 69 1.91 4.83 7.54
C GLN A 69 2.40 4.57 6.10
N ARG A 70 2.21 3.34 5.57
CA ARG A 70 2.72 2.88 4.26
C ARG A 70 2.33 3.74 3.06
N PHE A 71 1.35 4.63 3.20
CA PHE A 71 0.93 5.63 2.22
C PHE A 71 0.69 7.03 2.84
N SER A 72 1.44 7.40 3.87
CA SER A 72 1.32 8.70 4.57
C SER A 72 1.76 9.88 3.70
N ASP A 73 2.73 9.68 2.80
CA ASP A 73 3.25 10.69 1.87
C ASP A 73 2.37 10.88 0.60
N SER A 74 1.04 10.73 0.66
CA SER A 74 0.17 10.69 -0.55
C SER A 74 -1.18 11.38 -0.43
#